data_AF-A0A529PCK9-F1
#
_entry.id   AF-A0A529PCK9-F1
#
_cell.length_a   1.000
_cell.length_b   1.000
_cell.length_c   1.000
_cell.angle_alpha   90.00
_cell.angle_beta   90.00
_cell.angle_gamma   90.00
#
_symmetry.space_group_name_H-M   'P 1'
#
loop_
_entity.id
_entity.type
_entity.pdbx_description
1 polymer ?
#
loop_
_entity_poly.entity_id
_entity_poly.type
_entity_poly.pdbx_seq_one_letter_code
_entity_poly.pdbx_strand_id
1 'polypeptide(L)'
;MADAGMLRFHVPEPEVRPGGTPDFSNVTIPKAGSAPRPEIDVDPRTIRDMAFSIIRVLNRDGEAVGPWAGLLSDQELLEGLRHMMTLRTFDARMQMAQRQGKTSFYMQHLGEEAVSCAFRKALAKGDMNFPTYRQAGLLIADGYPMVTMMNQIYSNEADPLKG
;
A
#
# COMPACT_ATOMS: atom_id res chain seq x y z
N MET A 1 32.65 -20.66 -37.88
CA MET A 1 31.47 -19.79 -37.65
C MET A 1 30.91 -20.18 -36.31
N ALA A 2 30.85 -19.25 -35.35
CA ALA A 2 30.46 -19.55 -33.98
C ALA A 2 28.98 -19.96 -33.92
N ASP A 3 28.73 -21.09 -33.26
CA ASP A 3 27.42 -21.66 -32.98
C ASP A 3 26.62 -20.71 -32.07
N ALA A 4 25.85 -19.81 -32.68
CA ALA A 4 24.93 -18.95 -31.94
C ALA A 4 23.79 -19.85 -31.45
N GLY A 5 23.85 -20.23 -30.16
CA GLY A 5 22.96 -21.22 -29.56
C GLY A 5 21.47 -21.02 -29.88
N MET A 6 20.74 -22.13 -29.97
CA MET A 6 19.32 -22.17 -30.35
C MET A 6 18.46 -21.26 -29.47
N LEU A 7 17.67 -20.39 -30.10
CA LEU A 7 16.72 -19.52 -29.40
C LEU A 7 15.67 -20.37 -28.66
N ARG A 8 15.33 -19.93 -27.44
CA ARG A 8 14.28 -20.56 -26.62
C ARG A 8 13.24 -19.54 -26.18
N PHE A 9 11.99 -19.98 -26.10
CA PHE A 9 10.91 -19.22 -25.49
C PHE A 9 11.08 -19.27 -23.96
N HIS A 10 11.05 -18.12 -23.31
CA HIS A 10 11.17 -18.02 -21.86
C HIS A 10 9.81 -17.63 -21.27
N VAL A 11 9.30 -18.45 -20.35
CA VAL A 11 8.11 -18.17 -19.56
C VAL A 11 8.57 -17.87 -18.13
N PRO A 12 8.36 -16.64 -17.61
CA PRO A 12 8.65 -16.34 -16.21
C PRO A 12 7.78 -17.19 -15.30
N GLU A 13 8.40 -17.78 -14.28
CA GLU A 13 7.72 -18.55 -13.26
C GLU A 13 7.90 -17.89 -11.90
N PRO A 14 6.90 -17.98 -11.00
CA PRO A 14 7.10 -17.55 -9.62
C PRO A 14 8.19 -18.40 -8.98
N GLU A 15 9.04 -17.79 -8.16
CA GLU A 15 10.14 -18.48 -7.47
C GLU A 15 9.64 -19.65 -6.62
N VAL A 16 8.43 -19.51 -6.04
CA VAL A 16 7.86 -20.52 -5.14
C VAL A 16 6.41 -20.81 -5.50
N ARG A 17 6.06 -22.10 -5.48
CA ARG A 17 4.70 -22.63 -5.71
C ARG A 17 4.09 -23.12 -4.38
N PRO A 18 2.76 -23.34 -4.31
CA PRO A 18 2.15 -23.94 -3.12
C PRO A 18 2.86 -25.24 -2.70
N GLY A 19 3.22 -25.34 -1.42
CA GLY A 19 4.02 -26.45 -0.87
C GLY A 19 5.53 -26.18 -0.77
N GLY A 20 6.03 -25.13 -1.42
CA GLY A 20 7.41 -24.65 -1.22
C GLY A 20 7.54 -23.65 -0.06
N THR A 21 8.78 -23.31 0.30
CA THR A 21 9.09 -22.27 1.29
C THR A 21 9.42 -20.97 0.56
N PRO A 22 8.70 -19.85 0.81
CA PRO A 22 9.02 -18.55 0.24
C PRO A 22 10.47 -18.15 0.54
N ASP A 23 11.23 -17.80 -0.50
CA ASP A 23 12.56 -17.22 -0.38
C ASP A 23 12.53 -15.79 -0.91
N PHE A 24 13.02 -14.84 -0.12
CA PHE A 24 13.12 -13.43 -0.48
C PHE A 24 14.58 -12.96 -0.49
N SER A 25 15.56 -13.86 -0.50
CA SER A 25 16.99 -13.51 -0.52
C SER A 25 17.38 -12.66 -1.73
N ASN A 26 16.66 -12.80 -2.84
CA ASN A 26 16.87 -12.02 -4.07
C ASN A 26 16.33 -10.59 -3.96
N VAL A 27 15.49 -10.30 -2.96
CA VAL A 27 14.99 -8.95 -2.69
C VAL A 27 16.04 -8.19 -1.88
N THR A 28 16.79 -7.32 -2.56
CA THR A 28 17.78 -6.48 -1.89
C THR A 28 17.07 -5.36 -1.13
N ILE A 29 16.97 -5.49 0.20
CA ILE A 29 16.40 -4.47 1.07
C ILE A 29 17.53 -3.60 1.62
N PRO A 30 17.65 -2.32 1.23
CA PRO A 30 18.70 -1.44 1.71
C PRO A 30 18.56 -1.14 3.21
N LYS A 31 19.66 -0.70 3.82
CA LYS A 31 19.67 -0.24 5.22
C LYS A 31 18.74 0.95 5.37
N ALA A 32 17.95 0.98 6.45
CA ALA A 32 17.13 2.15 6.75
C ALA A 32 18.01 3.42 6.84
N GLY A 33 17.51 4.52 6.28
CA GLY A 33 18.19 5.82 6.25
C GLY A 33 19.31 5.96 5.22
N SER A 34 19.60 4.94 4.39
CA SER A 34 20.66 5.04 3.38
C SER A 34 20.25 5.83 2.14
N ALA A 35 18.95 5.90 1.84
CA ALA A 35 18.46 6.64 0.68
C ALA A 35 18.52 8.15 0.94
N PRO A 36 19.09 8.95 0.02
CA PRO A 36 19.12 10.40 0.17
C PRO A 36 17.70 10.98 0.11
N ARG A 37 17.54 12.21 0.60
CA ARG A 37 16.34 13.03 0.40
C ARG A 37 16.72 14.23 -0.47
N PRO A 38 16.59 14.13 -1.80
CA PRO A 38 16.84 15.26 -2.69
C PRO A 38 15.85 16.42 -2.44
N GLU A 39 16.21 17.60 -2.93
CA GLU A 39 15.27 18.72 -3.02
C GLU A 39 14.15 18.42 -4.01
N ILE A 40 12.99 19.07 -3.83
CA ILE A 40 11.78 18.80 -4.61
C ILE A 40 11.90 19.15 -6.10
N ASP A 41 12.86 20.01 -6.44
CA ASP A 41 13.16 20.51 -7.79
C ASP A 41 14.40 19.85 -8.42
N VAL A 42 14.90 18.76 -7.83
CA VAL A 42 16.06 18.00 -8.34
C VAL A 42 15.85 17.55 -9.79
N ASP A 43 16.92 17.58 -10.59
CA ASP A 43 16.91 17.02 -11.95
C ASP A 43 16.65 15.51 -11.90
N PRO A 44 15.55 15.00 -12.51
CA PRO A 44 15.19 13.58 -12.48
C PRO A 44 16.29 12.64 -12.95
N ARG A 45 17.16 13.11 -13.86
CA ARG A 45 18.29 12.31 -14.39
C ARG A 45 19.31 11.96 -13.30
N THR A 46 19.41 12.79 -12.26
CA THR A 46 20.37 12.61 -11.16
C THR A 46 19.89 11.65 -10.08
N ILE A 47 18.59 11.34 -10.04
CA ILE A 47 17.96 10.44 -9.06
C ILE A 47 17.56 9.10 -9.65
N ARG A 48 18.04 8.76 -10.86
CA ARG A 48 17.72 7.50 -11.55
C ARG A 48 17.93 6.27 -10.68
N ASP A 49 19.01 6.25 -9.91
CA ASP A 49 19.37 5.11 -9.06
C ASP A 49 18.38 4.90 -7.90
N MET A 50 17.63 5.94 -7.51
CA MET A 50 16.57 5.80 -6.49
C MET A 50 15.42 4.90 -6.97
N ALA A 51 15.17 4.81 -8.28
CA ALA A 51 14.16 3.91 -8.85
C ALA A 51 14.51 2.42 -8.69
N PHE A 52 15.79 2.11 -8.42
CA PHE A 52 16.31 0.76 -8.19
C PHE A 52 16.67 0.52 -6.72
N SER A 53 16.19 1.38 -5.82
CA SER A 53 16.40 1.30 -4.39
C SER A 53 15.08 1.48 -3.62
N ILE A 54 15.15 1.51 -2.30
CA ILE A 54 13.97 1.67 -1.42
C ILE A 54 14.25 2.78 -0.41
N ILE A 55 13.34 3.75 -0.34
CA ILE A 55 13.32 4.71 0.77
C ILE A 55 12.73 4.00 1.99
N ARG A 56 13.54 3.87 3.03
CA ARG A 56 13.16 3.20 4.28
C ARG A 56 13.61 4.02 5.49
N VAL A 57 12.67 4.37 6.35
CA VAL A 57 12.92 5.23 7.53
C VAL A 57 13.12 4.41 8.80
N LEU A 58 12.27 3.41 9.05
CA LEU A 58 12.36 2.59 10.27
C LEU A 58 13.39 1.47 10.12
N ASN A 59 14.35 1.40 11.05
CA ASN A 59 15.33 0.31 11.13
C ASN A 59 14.69 -0.98 11.69
N ARG A 60 15.49 -2.00 12.02
CA ARG A 60 14.96 -3.28 12.57
C ARG A 60 14.58 -3.18 14.05
N ASP A 61 15.05 -2.15 14.74
CA ASP A 61 14.77 -1.87 16.15
C ASP A 61 13.57 -0.91 16.32
N GLY A 62 12.97 -0.47 15.21
CA GLY A 62 11.83 0.45 15.19
C GLY A 62 12.21 1.94 15.27
N GLU A 63 13.49 2.26 15.12
CA GLU A 63 14.01 3.63 15.21
C GLU A 63 13.94 4.32 13.84
N ALA A 64 13.54 5.60 13.84
CA ALA A 64 13.54 6.44 12.63
C ALA A 64 14.95 6.96 12.36
N VAL A 65 15.52 6.63 11.19
CA VAL A 65 16.90 6.97 10.82
C VAL A 65 17.02 7.59 9.42
N GLY A 66 18.07 8.39 9.23
CA GLY A 66 18.42 9.00 7.95
C GLY A 66 17.65 10.29 7.61
N PRO A 67 17.80 10.80 6.38
CA PRO A 67 17.35 12.14 6.01
C PRO A 67 15.82 12.28 5.89
N TRP A 68 15.10 11.16 5.86
CA TRP A 68 13.64 11.09 5.81
C TRP A 68 12.99 10.97 7.20
N ALA A 69 13.77 10.90 8.28
CA ALA A 69 13.28 10.79 9.65
C ALA A 69 12.82 12.14 10.23
N GLY A 70 11.91 12.11 11.21
CA GLY A 70 11.49 13.30 11.96
C GLY A 70 10.58 14.26 11.19
N LEU A 71 10.00 13.84 10.06
CA LEU A 71 9.12 14.66 9.24
C LEU A 71 7.67 14.74 9.75
N LEU A 72 7.32 13.91 10.73
CA LEU A 72 5.97 13.80 11.27
C LEU A 72 6.03 13.94 12.80
N SER A 73 5.00 14.56 13.36
CA SER A 73 4.77 14.60 14.79
C SER A 73 4.20 13.27 15.32
N ASP A 74 4.37 13.01 16.61
CA ASP A 74 3.77 11.84 17.26
C ASP A 74 2.25 11.76 17.09
N GLN A 75 1.57 12.92 17.05
CA GLN A 75 0.13 12.98 16.85
C GLN A 75 -0.28 12.51 15.44
N GLU A 76 0.45 12.93 14.41
CA GLU A 76 0.23 12.48 13.02
C GLU A 76 0.51 10.98 12.88
N LEU A 77 1.56 10.48 13.54
CA LEU A 77 1.87 9.04 13.56
C LEU A 77 0.76 8.23 14.25
N LEU A 78 0.25 8.71 15.38
CA LEU A 78 -0.87 8.08 16.09
C LEU A 78 -2.17 8.12 15.27
N GLU A 79 -2.45 9.22 14.58
CA GLU A 79 -3.59 9.33 13.67
C GLU A 79 -3.46 8.34 12.50
N GLY A 80 -2.28 8.27 11.87
CA GLY A 80 -1.99 7.30 10.81
C GLY A 80 -2.19 5.85 11.27
N LEU A 81 -1.74 5.50 12.47
CA LEU A 81 -1.97 4.19 13.07
C LEU A 81 -3.46 3.90 13.26
N ARG A 82 -4.25 4.88 13.73
CA ARG A 82 -5.70 4.74 13.87
C ARG A 82 -6.37 4.47 12.53
N HIS A 83 -5.97 5.16 11.45
CA HIS A 83 -6.51 4.91 10.12
C HIS A 83 -6.20 3.48 9.63
N MET A 84 -4.95 3.03 9.76
CA MET A 84 -4.56 1.67 9.37
C MET A 84 -5.33 0.59 10.15
N MET A 85 -5.46 0.76 11.47
CA MET A 85 -6.21 -0.19 12.31
C MET A 85 -7.71 -0.17 12.01
N THR A 86 -8.26 0.99 11.68
CA THR A 86 -9.66 1.12 11.27
C THR A 86 -9.91 0.37 9.97
N LEU A 87 -9.05 0.55 8.95
CA LEU A 87 -9.15 -0.18 7.67
C LEU A 87 -9.04 -1.69 7.87
N ARG A 88 -8.05 -2.16 8.63
CA ARG A 88 -7.88 -3.59 8.92
C ARG A 88 -9.09 -4.19 9.63
N THR A 89 -9.67 -3.45 10.58
CA THR A 89 -10.86 -3.89 11.30
C THR A 89 -12.08 -3.92 10.40
N PHE A 90 -12.24 -2.90 9.56
CA PHE A 90 -13.29 -2.84 8.54
C PHE A 90 -13.22 -4.04 7.58
N ASP A 91 -12.02 -4.33 7.05
CA ASP A 91 -11.77 -5.50 6.20
C ASP A 91 -12.18 -6.81 6.85
N ALA A 92 -11.76 -7.04 8.10
CA ALA A 92 -12.11 -8.25 8.82
C ALA A 92 -13.62 -8.41 8.96
N ARG A 93 -14.33 -7.31 9.27
CA ARG A 93 -15.80 -7.32 9.41
C ARG A 93 -16.51 -7.59 8.10
N MET A 94 -16.10 -6.93 7.01
CA MET A 94 -16.73 -7.10 5.71
C MET A 94 -16.44 -8.48 5.11
N GLN A 95 -15.23 -9.00 5.30
CA GLN A 95 -14.88 -10.37 4.90
C GLN A 95 -15.75 -11.41 5.62
N MET A 96 -16.01 -11.22 6.92
CA MET A 96 -16.94 -12.09 7.65
C MET A 96 -18.38 -11.94 7.15
N ALA A 97 -18.84 -10.71 6.87
CA ALA A 97 -20.18 -10.48 6.33
C ALA A 97 -20.38 -11.18 4.99
N GLN A 98 -19.36 -11.15 4.13
CA GLN A 98 -19.36 -11.87 2.85
C GLN A 98 -19.44 -13.38 3.06
N ARG A 99 -18.68 -13.95 4.00
CA ARG A 99 -18.77 -15.39 4.34
C ARG A 99 -20.11 -15.81 4.94
N GLN A 100 -20.83 -14.88 5.56
CA GLN A 100 -22.19 -15.09 6.06
C GLN A 100 -23.27 -14.87 4.98
N GLY A 101 -22.88 -14.59 3.74
CA GLY A 101 -23.81 -14.33 2.63
C GLY A 101 -24.57 -13.01 2.73
N LYS A 102 -24.11 -12.07 3.58
CA LYS A 102 -24.77 -10.77 3.78
C LYS A 102 -24.44 -9.76 2.67
N THR A 103 -23.31 -9.95 2.00
CA THR A 103 -22.90 -9.18 0.81
C THR A 103 -22.38 -10.16 -0.24
N SER A 104 -22.49 -9.80 -1.51
CA SER A 104 -22.10 -10.62 -2.65
C SER A 104 -20.59 -10.77 -2.78
N PHE A 105 -19.83 -9.71 -2.53
CA PHE A 105 -18.40 -9.64 -2.87
C PHE A 105 -17.64 -8.67 -1.96
N TYR A 106 -16.37 -9.00 -1.65
CA TYR A 106 -15.48 -8.11 -0.89
C TYR A 106 -14.00 -8.38 -1.21
N MET A 107 -13.15 -7.35 -1.18
CA MET A 107 -11.69 -7.46 -1.32
C MET A 107 -10.96 -6.81 -0.13
N GLN A 108 -9.95 -7.50 0.38
CA GLN A 108 -9.16 -7.05 1.52
C GLN A 108 -7.94 -6.20 1.11
N HIS A 109 -7.45 -5.43 2.07
CA HIS A 109 -6.33 -4.48 1.98
C HIS A 109 -5.18 -4.86 2.93
N LEU A 110 -5.19 -6.10 3.44
CA LEU A 110 -4.25 -6.57 4.46
C LEU A 110 -2.79 -6.45 4.00
N GLY A 111 -1.98 -5.72 4.77
CA GLY A 111 -0.57 -5.50 4.49
C GLY A 111 -0.28 -4.25 3.65
N GLU A 112 -1.32 -3.61 3.12
CA GLU A 112 -1.21 -2.42 2.24
C GLU A 112 -1.86 -1.17 2.86
N GLU A 113 -2.33 -1.25 4.12
CA GLU A 113 -3.13 -0.20 4.75
C GLU A 113 -2.39 1.14 4.84
N ALA A 114 -1.08 1.08 5.12
CA ALA A 114 -0.23 2.26 5.27
C ALA A 114 -0.15 3.08 3.98
N VAL A 115 -0.12 2.41 2.82
CA VAL A 115 0.08 3.07 1.52
C VAL A 115 -1.06 4.04 1.25
N SER A 116 -2.30 3.57 1.33
CA SER A 116 -3.47 4.40 1.04
C SER A 116 -3.76 5.42 2.15
N CYS A 117 -3.69 5.02 3.43
CA CYS A 117 -3.98 5.92 4.55
C CYS A 117 -2.97 7.08 4.62
N ALA A 118 -1.66 6.79 4.54
CA ALA A 118 -0.64 7.82 4.63
C ALA A 118 -0.62 8.73 3.40
N PHE A 119 -0.83 8.17 2.20
CA PHE A 119 -0.92 8.96 0.98
C PHE A 119 -2.02 10.00 1.06
N ARG A 120 -3.21 9.64 1.54
CA ARG A 120 -4.29 10.62 1.73
C ARG A 120 -3.90 11.76 2.65
N LYS A 121 -3.19 11.48 3.74
CA LYS A 121 -2.77 12.49 4.72
C LYS A 121 -1.66 13.41 4.22
N ALA A 122 -0.88 12.98 3.23
CA ALA A 122 0.13 13.82 2.58
C ALA A 122 -0.47 14.78 1.54
N LEU A 123 -1.70 14.53 1.07
CA LEU A 123 -2.38 15.34 0.06
C LEU A 123 -3.22 16.46 0.66
N ALA A 124 -3.45 17.52 -0.12
CA ALA A 124 -4.40 18.56 0.24
C ALA A 124 -5.85 18.06 0.13
N LYS A 125 -6.78 18.80 0.73
CA LYS A 125 -8.21 18.53 0.55
C LYS A 125 -8.64 18.97 -0.85
N GLY A 126 -9.29 18.07 -1.59
CA GLY A 126 -9.73 18.32 -2.97
C GLY A 126 -8.80 17.75 -4.04
N ASP A 127 -7.61 17.29 -3.68
CA ASP A 127 -6.73 16.59 -4.61
C ASP A 127 -7.39 15.29 -5.07
N MET A 128 -7.57 15.16 -6.39
CA MET A 128 -8.21 14.00 -6.99
C MET A 128 -7.31 12.78 -6.89
N ASN A 129 -7.88 11.67 -6.44
CA ASN A 129 -7.21 10.38 -6.39
C ASN A 129 -7.82 9.46 -7.46
N PHE A 130 -6.97 8.68 -8.14
CA PHE A 130 -7.40 7.65 -9.10
C PHE A 130 -7.06 6.25 -8.55
N PRO A 131 -7.83 5.76 -7.56
CA PRO A 131 -7.51 4.51 -6.86
C PRO A 131 -7.87 3.27 -7.68
N THR A 132 -7.29 2.13 -7.29
CA THR A 132 -7.84 0.81 -7.60
C THR A 132 -8.81 0.37 -6.48
N TYR A 133 -9.32 -0.85 -6.56
CA TYR A 133 -10.18 -1.43 -5.53
C TYR A 133 -9.46 -1.77 -4.21
N ARG A 134 -8.13 -1.64 -4.15
CA ARG A 134 -7.29 -1.88 -2.95
C ARG A 134 -6.85 -0.61 -2.22
N GLN A 135 -7.55 0.52 -2.40
CA GLN A 135 -7.21 1.78 -1.72
C GLN A 135 -8.37 2.38 -0.91
N ALA A 136 -9.22 1.55 -0.29
CA ALA A 136 -10.28 2.04 0.61
C ALA A 136 -9.74 2.87 1.80
N GLY A 137 -8.45 2.74 2.16
CA GLY A 137 -7.81 3.58 3.16
C GLY A 137 -7.77 5.07 2.82
N LEU A 138 -7.89 5.44 1.54
CA LEU A 138 -8.06 6.85 1.14
C LEU A 138 -9.35 7.43 1.72
N LEU A 139 -10.45 6.66 1.68
CA LEU A 139 -11.76 7.08 2.18
C LEU A 139 -11.74 7.18 3.71
N ILE A 140 -11.15 6.19 4.38
CA ILE A 140 -11.05 6.16 5.85
C ILE A 140 -10.21 7.34 6.35
N ALA A 141 -9.05 7.59 5.74
CA ALA A 141 -8.17 8.67 6.15
C ALA A 141 -8.68 10.08 5.77
N ASP A 142 -9.64 10.17 4.84
CA ASP A 142 -10.35 11.42 4.51
C ASP A 142 -11.59 11.65 5.41
N GLY A 143 -11.92 10.71 6.29
CA GLY A 143 -13.10 10.81 7.15
C GLY A 143 -14.42 10.56 6.41
N TYR A 144 -14.39 9.86 5.27
CA TYR A 144 -15.61 9.47 4.57
C TYR A 144 -16.47 8.57 5.47
N PRO A 145 -17.80 8.77 5.55
CA PRO A 145 -18.62 8.04 6.51
C PRO A 145 -18.59 6.53 6.27
N MET A 146 -18.12 5.79 7.28
CA MET A 146 -18.01 4.32 7.20
C MET A 146 -19.35 3.65 6.92
N VAL A 147 -20.45 4.18 7.47
CA VAL A 147 -21.81 3.68 7.19
C VAL A 147 -22.14 3.77 5.70
N THR A 148 -21.76 4.88 5.05
CA THR A 148 -21.97 5.05 3.61
C THR A 148 -21.12 4.08 2.79
N MET A 149 -19.88 3.80 3.21
CA MET A 149 -19.06 2.75 2.59
C MET A 149 -19.75 1.38 2.69
N MET A 150 -20.30 1.05 3.86
CA MET A 150 -21.00 -0.22 4.07
C MET A 150 -22.28 -0.30 3.24
N ASN A 151 -23.04 0.78 3.13
CA ASN A 151 -24.27 0.81 2.33
C ASN A 151 -24.00 0.42 0.87
N GLN A 152 -22.91 0.94 0.29
CA GLN A 152 -22.49 0.59 -1.06
C GLN A 152 -22.12 -0.89 -1.19
N ILE A 153 -21.44 -1.47 -0.19
CA ILE A 153 -21.09 -2.91 -0.17
C ILE A 153 -22.34 -3.78 -0.03
N TYR A 154 -23.38 -3.29 0.63
CA TYR A 154 -24.62 -4.02 0.88
C TYR A 154 -25.68 -3.84 -0.20
N SER A 155 -25.50 -2.92 -1.14
CA SER A 155 -26.52 -2.64 -2.17
C SER A 155 -27.89 -2.33 -1.55
N ASN A 156 -27.90 -1.54 -0.48
CA ASN A 156 -29.11 -1.25 0.28
C ASN A 156 -29.78 0.06 -0.18
N GLU A 157 -30.96 0.37 0.37
CA GLU A 157 -31.73 1.58 0.03
C GLU A 157 -30.99 2.90 0.28
N ALA A 158 -29.90 2.87 1.06
CA ALA A 158 -29.06 4.02 1.38
C ALA A 158 -27.70 3.97 0.64
N ASP A 159 -27.55 3.13 -0.39
CA ASP A 159 -26.38 3.11 -1.27
C ASP A 159 -26.30 4.41 -2.10
N PRO A 160 -25.22 5.21 -1.98
CA PRO A 160 -25.03 6.39 -2.81
C PRO A 160 -24.98 6.11 -4.32
N LEU A 161 -24.62 4.88 -4.73
CA LEU A 161 -24.54 4.49 -6.14
C LEU A 161 -25.86 3.92 -6.68
N LYS A 162 -26.88 3.75 -5.82
CA LYS A 162 -28.20 3.24 -6.16
C LYS A 162 -28.19 1.80 -6.72
N GLY A 163 -27.25 0.98 -6.27
CA GLY A 163 -27.16 -0.44 -6.60
C GLY A 163 -27.08 -1.27 -5.35
#